data_AF-A0AAD6UAL7-F1
#
_entry.id   AF-A0AAD6UAL7-F1
#
_cell.length_a   1.000
_cell.length_b   1.000
_cell.length_c   1.000
_cell.angle_alpha   90.00
_cell.angle_beta   90.00
_cell.angle_gamma   90.00
#
_symmetry.space_group_name_H-M   'P 1'
#
loop_
_entity.id
_entity.type
_entity.pdbx_description
1 polymer ?
#
loop_
_entity_poly.entity_id
_entity_poly.type
_entity_poly.pdbx_seq_one_letter_code
_entity_poly.pdbx_strand_id
1 'polypeptide(L)'
;MAVTWLLAVLLLWSFDSAHSFTFSSPEGTTLVRKILLSALPTFEPHSYQMDGVCKVLDKIDLVAVTPTGSGKTGFLFLTILVMKAIAADPSLCPAVIFPQDPAIVVVCPTNSIEQQMHLRRSSFSRHSYGGAVAQSEA
;
A
#
# COMPACT_ATOMS: atom_id res chain seq x y z
N MET A 1 -40.93 21.30 20.59
CA MET A 1 -39.99 21.58 19.47
C MET A 1 -38.63 20.93 19.76
N ALA A 2 -38.55 19.60 19.77
CA ALA A 2 -37.28 18.87 20.06
C ALA A 2 -37.07 17.64 19.15
N VAL A 3 -38.03 17.34 18.26
CA VAL A 3 -38.03 16.10 17.47
C VAL A 3 -37.24 16.27 16.15
N THR A 4 -37.08 17.51 15.68
CA THR A 4 -36.38 17.83 14.43
C THR A 4 -34.85 17.70 14.53
N TRP A 5 -34.27 17.91 15.72
CA TRP A 5 -32.82 17.82 15.91
C TRP A 5 -32.31 16.36 15.97
N LEU A 6 -33.12 15.44 16.50
CA LEU A 6 -32.76 14.02 16.55
C LEU A 6 -32.79 13.34 15.16
N LEU A 7 -33.71 13.76 14.29
CA LEU A 7 -33.77 13.27 12.90
C LEU A 7 -32.56 13.73 12.06
N ALA A 8 -32.03 14.93 12.30
CA ALA A 8 -30.85 15.42 11.60
C ALA A 8 -29.58 14.63 11.97
N VAL A 9 -29.44 14.21 13.24
CA VAL A 9 -28.31 13.37 13.70
C VAL A 9 -28.42 11.95 13.14
N LEU A 10 -29.62 11.38 13.04
CA LEU A 10 -29.84 10.06 12.44
C LEU A 10 -29.65 10.06 10.91
N LEU A 11 -29.98 11.15 10.22
CA LEU A 11 -29.73 11.28 8.76
C LEU A 11 -28.27 11.57 8.42
N LEU A 12 -27.49 12.19 9.31
CA LEU A 12 -26.02 12.28 9.20
C LEU A 12 -25.31 10.95 9.51
N TRP A 13 -26.02 10.01 10.14
CA TRP A 13 -25.62 8.60 10.31
C TRP A 13 -26.27 7.67 9.28
N SER A 14 -26.97 8.24 8.28
CA SER A 14 -27.30 7.50 7.07
C SER A 14 -26.01 7.30 6.31
N PHE A 15 -25.32 6.23 6.73
CA PHE A 15 -24.13 5.65 6.15
C PHE A 15 -24.27 5.77 4.64
N ASP A 16 -23.48 6.67 4.08
CA ASP A 16 -23.24 6.74 2.66
C ASP A 16 -22.85 5.31 2.27
N SER A 17 -23.70 4.64 1.49
CA SER A 17 -23.33 3.42 0.79
C SER A 17 -22.36 3.81 -0.33
N ALA A 18 -21.25 4.46 0.03
CA ALA A 18 -20.13 4.71 -0.84
C ALA A 18 -19.66 3.34 -1.27
N HIS A 19 -19.78 3.07 -2.57
CA HIS A 19 -19.18 1.89 -3.17
C HIS A 19 -17.72 1.80 -2.70
N SER A 20 -17.40 0.78 -1.91
CA SER A 20 -16.04 0.54 -1.46
C SER A 20 -15.17 0.33 -2.69
N PHE A 21 -14.20 1.22 -2.90
CA PHE A 21 -13.25 1.07 -4.00
C PHE A 21 -12.55 -0.28 -3.88
N THR A 22 -12.47 -1.02 -4.99
CA THR A 22 -11.88 -2.37 -5.05
C THR A 22 -10.60 -2.31 -5.85
N PHE A 23 -9.45 -2.53 -5.20
CA PHE A 23 -8.13 -2.51 -5.81
C PHE A 23 -7.93 -3.64 -6.81
N SER A 24 -8.57 -4.79 -6.62
CA SER A 24 -8.55 -5.91 -7.57
C SER A 24 -9.39 -5.67 -8.83
N SER A 25 -10.10 -4.54 -8.96
CA SER A 25 -10.75 -4.17 -10.23
C SER A 25 -9.72 -3.73 -11.29
N PRO A 26 -10.09 -3.68 -12.59
CA PRO A 26 -9.21 -3.14 -13.63
C PRO A 26 -8.75 -1.69 -13.35
N GLU A 27 -9.66 -0.85 -12.85
CA GLU A 27 -9.39 0.54 -12.47
C GLU A 27 -8.46 0.60 -11.26
N GLY A 28 -8.73 -0.22 -10.24
CA GLY A 28 -7.89 -0.35 -9.05
C GLY A 28 -6.48 -0.80 -9.38
N THR A 29 -6.34 -1.83 -10.22
CA THR A 29 -5.05 -2.35 -10.66
C THR A 29 -4.27 -1.31 -11.46
N THR A 30 -4.96 -0.54 -12.30
CA THR A 30 -4.36 0.56 -13.07
C THR A 30 -3.86 1.67 -12.15
N LEU A 31 -4.64 2.05 -11.14
CA LEU A 31 -4.24 3.03 -10.13
C LEU A 31 -3.00 2.57 -9.37
N VAL A 32 -3.02 1.33 -8.85
CA VAL A 32 -1.88 0.75 -8.12
C VAL A 32 -0.63 0.75 -8.99
N ARG A 33 -0.75 0.32 -10.25
CA ARG A 33 0.37 0.31 -11.20
C ARG A 33 0.91 1.72 -11.43
N LYS A 34 0.03 2.71 -11.62
CA LYS A 34 0.42 4.11 -11.81
C LYS A 34 1.20 4.64 -10.60
N ILE A 35 0.71 4.38 -9.39
CA ILE A 35 1.38 4.77 -8.14
C ILE A 35 2.77 4.13 -8.05
N LEU A 36 2.86 2.83 -8.30
CA LEU A 36 4.10 2.08 -8.20
C LEU A 36 5.14 2.52 -9.25
N LEU A 37 4.72 2.76 -10.49
CA LEU A 37 5.62 3.26 -11.54
C LEU A 37 6.09 4.69 -11.26
N SER A 38 5.26 5.51 -10.60
CA SER A 38 5.69 6.84 -10.14
C SER A 38 6.73 6.77 -9.03
N ALA A 39 6.61 5.78 -8.13
CA ALA A 39 7.53 5.59 -7.01
C ALA A 39 8.81 4.84 -7.42
N LEU A 40 8.73 3.97 -8.44
CA LEU A 40 9.80 3.11 -8.91
C LEU A 40 9.82 3.07 -10.46
N PRO A 41 10.34 4.11 -11.13
CA PRO A 41 10.26 4.21 -12.60
C PRO A 41 10.96 3.07 -13.36
N THR A 42 11.96 2.43 -12.74
CA THR A 42 12.76 1.36 -13.36
C THR A 42 12.36 -0.04 -12.92
N PHE A 43 11.33 -0.18 -12.08
CA PHE A 43 10.88 -1.47 -11.56
C PHE A 43 9.48 -1.75 -12.07
N GLU A 44 9.33 -2.80 -12.87
CA GLU A 44 8.02 -3.28 -13.27
C GLU A 44 7.58 -4.44 -12.36
N PRO A 45 6.52 -4.25 -11.54
CA PRO A 45 5.99 -5.34 -10.72
C PRO A 45 5.47 -6.49 -11.58
N HIS A 46 5.79 -7.72 -11.19
CA HIS A 46 5.21 -8.89 -11.85
C HIS A 46 3.70 -8.96 -11.63
N SER A 47 2.97 -9.58 -12.56
CA SER A 47 1.51 -9.70 -12.48
C SER A 47 1.02 -10.35 -11.19
N TYR A 48 1.69 -11.40 -10.71
CA TYR A 48 1.34 -12.04 -9.43
C TYR A 48 1.62 -11.15 -8.22
N GLN A 49 2.61 -10.25 -8.30
CA GLN A 49 2.88 -9.26 -7.25
C GLN A 49 1.75 -8.24 -7.20
N MET A 50 1.35 -7.71 -8.36
CA MET A 50 0.21 -6.79 -8.49
C MET A 50 -1.07 -7.40 -7.93
N ASP A 51 -1.38 -8.63 -8.34
CA ASP A 51 -2.58 -9.33 -7.90
C ASP A 51 -2.63 -9.50 -6.38
N GLY A 52 -1.52 -9.93 -5.76
CA GLY A 52 -1.45 -10.05 -4.31
C GLY A 52 -1.48 -8.71 -3.58
N VAL A 53 -0.81 -7.67 -4.10
CA VAL A 53 -0.87 -6.31 -3.52
C VAL A 53 -2.31 -5.79 -3.53
N CYS A 54 -3.02 -5.89 -4.65
CA CYS A 54 -4.41 -5.47 -4.75
C CYS A 54 -5.30 -6.22 -3.75
N LYS A 55 -5.17 -7.56 -3.66
CA LYS A 55 -5.92 -8.37 -2.68
C LYS A 55 -5.66 -7.92 -1.24
N VAL A 56 -4.40 -7.66 -0.88
CA VAL A 56 -4.05 -7.18 0.46
C VAL A 56 -4.65 -5.79 0.74
N LEU A 57 -4.67 -4.89 -0.25
CA LEU A 57 -5.29 -3.57 -0.13
C LEU A 57 -6.82 -3.65 0.01
N ASP A 58 -7.43 -4.66 -0.61
CA ASP A 58 -8.85 -5.03 -0.44
C ASP A 58 -9.13 -5.76 0.89
N LYS A 59 -8.14 -5.84 1.80
CA LYS A 59 -8.23 -6.51 3.11
C LYS A 59 -8.52 -8.01 2.99
N ILE A 60 -8.04 -8.65 1.92
CA ILE A 60 -8.11 -10.09 1.70
C ILE A 60 -6.81 -10.73 2.19
N ASP A 61 -6.92 -11.71 3.08
CA ASP A 61 -5.77 -12.50 3.53
C ASP A 61 -5.17 -13.30 2.36
N LEU A 62 -3.86 -13.19 2.18
CA LEU A 62 -3.15 -13.77 1.04
C LEU A 62 -2.19 -14.88 1.48
N VAL A 63 -2.39 -16.09 0.93
CA VAL A 63 -1.40 -17.17 0.96
C VAL A 63 -0.74 -17.26 -0.42
N ALA A 64 0.44 -16.68 -0.55
CA ALA A 64 1.19 -16.66 -1.81
C ALA A 64 2.16 -17.86 -1.91
N VAL A 65 1.81 -18.86 -2.70
CA VAL A 65 2.71 -19.99 -3.02
C VAL A 65 3.60 -19.59 -4.20
N THR A 66 4.86 -19.27 -3.92
CA THR A 66 5.82 -18.83 -4.93
C THR A 66 7.18 -19.50 -4.74
N PRO A 67 7.93 -19.80 -5.81
CA PRO A 67 9.27 -20.34 -5.68
C PRO A 67 10.21 -19.35 -5.00
N THR A 68 11.30 -19.83 -4.42
CA THR A 68 12.36 -18.96 -3.90
C THR A 68 12.98 -18.12 -5.02
N GLY A 69 13.40 -16.89 -4.72
CA GLY A 69 13.97 -15.98 -5.74
C GLY A 69 12.93 -15.20 -6.57
N SER A 70 11.64 -15.54 -6.49
CA SER A 70 10.52 -14.85 -7.18
C SER A 70 10.24 -13.41 -6.72
N GLY A 71 11.11 -12.79 -5.92
CA GLY A 71 10.84 -11.44 -5.42
C GLY A 71 9.61 -11.33 -4.51
N LYS A 72 9.24 -12.39 -3.78
CA LYS A 72 8.16 -12.35 -2.78
C LYS A 72 8.26 -11.21 -1.74
N THR A 73 9.48 -10.75 -1.43
CA THR A 73 9.67 -9.57 -0.58
C THR A 73 9.03 -8.30 -1.19
N GLY A 74 8.89 -8.26 -2.52
CA GLY A 74 8.23 -7.18 -3.25
C GLY A 74 6.78 -6.98 -2.82
N PHE A 75 6.02 -8.03 -2.45
CA PHE A 75 4.66 -7.88 -1.94
C PHE A 75 4.61 -6.88 -0.77
N LEU A 76 5.54 -6.99 0.18
CA LEU A 76 5.59 -6.16 1.38
C LEU A 76 5.89 -4.69 1.03
N PHE A 77 6.93 -4.47 0.22
CA PHE A 77 7.37 -3.12 -0.11
C PHE A 77 6.39 -2.39 -1.03
N LEU A 78 5.85 -3.07 -2.04
CA LEU A 78 4.89 -2.49 -2.97
C LEU A 78 3.59 -2.11 -2.24
N THR A 79 3.10 -2.95 -1.33
CA THR A 79 1.94 -2.62 -0.49
C THR A 79 2.17 -1.35 0.33
N ILE A 80 3.30 -1.24 1.03
CA ILE A 80 3.63 -0.02 1.81
C ILE A 80 3.71 1.21 0.90
N LEU A 81 4.33 1.11 -0.27
CA LEU A 81 4.44 2.26 -1.18
C LEU A 81 3.07 2.78 -1.61
N VAL A 82 2.14 1.89 -1.92
CA VAL A 82 0.77 2.28 -2.30
C VAL A 82 0.05 2.95 -1.14
N MET A 83 0.12 2.36 0.06
CA MET A 83 -0.49 2.93 1.27
C MET A 83 0.07 4.32 1.57
N LYS A 84 1.39 4.50 1.49
CA LYS A 84 2.06 5.79 1.72
C LYS A 84 1.67 6.84 0.68
N ALA A 85 1.59 6.46 -0.59
CA ALA A 85 1.21 7.38 -1.66
C ALA A 85 -0.22 7.91 -1.46
N ILE A 86 -1.17 7.02 -1.13
CA ILE A 86 -2.57 7.41 -0.88
C ILE A 86 -2.70 8.18 0.44
N ALA A 87 -1.92 7.83 1.47
CA ALA A 87 -1.91 8.60 2.72
C ALA A 87 -1.34 10.02 2.53
N ALA A 88 -0.35 10.19 1.66
CA ALA A 88 0.23 11.49 1.32
C ALA A 88 -0.68 12.32 0.41
N ASP A 89 -1.41 11.68 -0.51
CA ASP A 89 -2.38 12.32 -1.39
C ASP A 89 -3.70 11.53 -1.42
N PRO A 90 -4.64 11.84 -0.50
CA PRO A 90 -5.95 11.19 -0.45
C PRO A 90 -6.79 11.37 -1.72
N SER A 91 -6.46 12.33 -2.59
CA SER A 91 -7.18 12.53 -3.85
C SER A 91 -6.96 11.38 -4.85
N LEU A 92 -5.88 10.60 -4.68
CA LEU A 92 -5.60 9.42 -5.49
C LEU A 92 -6.67 8.32 -5.32
N CYS A 93 -7.21 8.18 -4.11
CA CYS A 93 -8.27 7.22 -3.81
C CYS A 93 -9.08 7.71 -2.59
N PRO A 94 -10.09 8.57 -2.80
CA PRO A 94 -10.84 9.17 -1.69
C PRO A 94 -11.72 8.18 -0.93
N ALA A 95 -11.93 6.98 -1.48
CA ALA A 95 -12.75 5.93 -0.90
C ALA A 95 -12.05 5.17 0.25
N VAL A 96 -10.74 5.37 0.45
CA VAL A 96 -9.97 4.67 1.48
C VAL A 96 -9.06 5.62 2.25
N ILE A 97 -8.78 5.27 3.50
CA ILE A 97 -7.85 6.02 4.35
C ILE A 97 -6.82 5.02 4.88
N PHE A 98 -5.54 5.34 4.68
CA PHE A 98 -4.42 4.57 5.23
C PHE A 98 -3.72 5.36 6.35
N PRO A 99 -3.06 4.67 7.30
CA PRO A 99 -2.18 5.33 8.27
C PRO A 99 -1.06 6.09 7.57
N GLN A 100 -0.64 7.23 8.14
CA GLN A 100 0.46 8.05 7.60
C GLN A 100 1.81 7.32 7.65
N ASP A 101 2.02 6.48 8.66
CA ASP A 101 3.22 5.63 8.78
C ASP A 101 2.80 4.15 8.83
N PRO A 102 2.49 3.54 7.66
CA PRO A 102 2.11 2.15 7.61
C PRO A 102 3.33 1.26 7.91
N ALA A 103 3.15 0.31 8.82
CA ALA A 103 4.18 -0.65 9.21
C ALA A 103 3.76 -2.09 8.86
N ILE A 104 4.74 -2.90 8.46
CA ILE A 104 4.56 -4.35 8.25
C ILE A 104 5.52 -5.09 9.19
N VAL A 105 4.97 -6.04 9.95
CA VAL A 105 5.75 -6.99 10.75
C VAL A 105 6.01 -8.23 9.89
N VAL A 106 7.28 -8.61 9.77
CA VAL A 106 7.70 -9.76 8.97
C VAL A 106 8.33 -10.80 9.88
N VAL A 107 7.70 -11.96 9.98
CA VAL A 107 8.24 -13.10 10.74
C VAL A 107 9.04 -13.98 9.80
N CYS A 108 10.31 -14.20 10.13
CA CYS A 108 11.22 -15.04 9.36
C CYS A 108 11.45 -16.35 10.10
N PRO A 109 11.56 -17.50 9.40
CA PRO A 109 11.91 -18.76 10.04
C PRO A 109 13.37 -18.79 10.51
N THR A 110 14.24 -17.92 9.96
CA THR A 110 15.66 -17.84 10.33
C THR A 110 16.19 -16.40 10.32
N ASN A 111 17.19 -16.13 11.16
CA ASN A 111 17.91 -14.85 11.22
C ASN A 111 18.62 -14.53 9.88
N SER A 112 19.04 -15.55 9.12
CA SER A 112 19.70 -15.34 7.83
C SER A 112 18.75 -14.71 6.80
N ILE A 113 17.47 -15.10 6.79
CA ILE A 113 16.45 -14.52 5.91
C ILE A 113 16.11 -13.09 6.35
N GLU A 114 16.03 -12.87 7.66
CA GLU A 114 15.82 -11.53 8.24
C GLU A 114 16.93 -10.55 7.80
N GLN A 115 18.19 -10.94 7.97
CA GLN A 115 19.35 -10.13 7.56
C GLN A 115 19.33 -9.83 6.06
N GLN A 116 18.99 -10.81 5.23
CA GLN A 116 18.83 -10.58 3.79
C GLN A 116 17.73 -9.57 3.47
N MET A 117 16.61 -9.59 4.20
CA MET A 117 15.54 -8.61 4.02
C MET A 117 15.95 -7.21 4.51
N HIS A 118 16.70 -7.12 5.60
CA HIS A 118 17.26 -5.86 6.09
C HIS A 118 18.18 -5.20 5.04
N LEU A 119 19.09 -5.98 4.44
CA LEU A 119 19.98 -5.49 3.37
C LEU A 119 19.22 -5.08 2.10
N ARG A 120 18.14 -5.79 1.76
CA ARG A 120 17.30 -5.42 0.61
C ARG A 120 16.48 -4.16 0.88
N ARG A 121 16.03 -3.93 2.12
CA ARG A 121 15.33 -2.70 2.52
C ARG A 121 16.21 -1.47 2.31
N SER A 122 17.48 -1.51 2.70
CA SER A 122 18.39 -0.36 2.56
C SER A 122 18.69 -0.03 1.10
N SER A 123 18.75 -1.04 0.24
CA SER A 123 18.85 -0.84 -1.21
C SER A 123 17.54 -0.30 -1.79
N PHE A 124 16.39 -0.86 -1.41
CA PHE A 124 15.09 -0.39 -1.90
C PHE A 124 14.81 1.06 -1.50
N SER A 125 15.05 1.43 -0.23
CA SER A 125 14.91 2.80 0.26
C SER A 125 15.78 3.79 -0.52
N ARG A 126 17.00 3.42 -0.88
CA ARG A 126 17.87 4.27 -1.72
C ARG A 126 17.35 4.46 -3.14
N HIS A 127 16.72 3.43 -3.74
CA HIS A 127 16.13 3.56 -5.08
C HIS A 127 14.83 4.37 -5.07
N SER A 128 14.02 4.27 -4.00
CA SER A 128 12.76 5.03 -3.87
C SER A 128 12.97 6.50 -3.43
N TYR A 129 14.02 6.79 -2.65
CA TYR A 129 14.27 8.13 -2.08
C TYR A 129 15.53 8.82 -2.64
N GLY A 130 16.22 8.22 -3.62
CA GLY A 130 17.48 8.72 -4.19
C GLY A 130 17.41 10.06 -4.92
N GLY A 131 16.25 10.72 -4.97
CA GLY A 131 16.08 12.08 -5.48
C GLY A 131 16.00 13.19 -4.42
N ALA A 132 16.02 12.88 -3.11
CA ALA A 132 15.62 13.87 -2.09
C ALA A 132 16.57 14.06 -0.89
N VAL A 133 17.82 13.56 -0.92
CA VAL A 133 18.80 13.88 0.15
C VAL A 133 20.16 14.16 -0.45
N ALA A 134 20.32 15.36 -1.00
CA ALA A 134 21.63 15.99 -1.09
C ALA A 134 21.96 16.61 0.28
N GLN A 135 22.93 15.98 0.95
CA GLN A 135 23.88 16.54 1.92
C GLN A 135 23.42 17.70 2.82
N SER A 136 23.23 17.41 4.10
CA SER A 136 23.68 18.31 5.18
C SER A 136 24.15 17.47 6.37
N GLU A 137 25.39 16.98 6.30
CA GLU A 137 26.17 16.76 7.51
C GLU A 137 27.28 17.81 7.49
N ALA A 138 27.21 18.71 8.47
CA ALA A 138 28.25 19.64 8.86
C ALA A 138 29.02 19.03 10.03
#